data_AF-A0A433AAG7-F1
#
_entry.id   AF-A0A433AAG7-F1
#
_cell.length_a   1.000
_cell.length_b   1.000
_cell.length_c   1.000
_cell.angle_alpha   90.00
_cell.angle_beta   90.00
_cell.angle_gamma   90.00
#
_symmetry.space_group_name_H-M   'P 1'
#
loop_
_entity.id
_entity.type
_entity.pdbx_description
1 polymer ?
#
loop_
_entity_poly.entity_id
_entity_poly.type
_entity_poly.pdbx_seq_one_letter_code
_entity_poly.pdbx_strand_id
1 'polypeptide(L)'
;MANFTTHIAIGTVVSGALATLTLAADVVAPQNLVAVTLAGALGSVLPDIDLKDSRPSRAMFAGLAIFASFAVLFNAATKFSIAELWLLWLGTLLLVRYGLHTIFHRMSVHRGIWHSILAAVFCSVATAIVFRHLLDKPDGVSWLAAAFMFVGYITHLTLDEIYSVDVMDTRIKSSFGTALKLFDKRHIYASIGMAAATALVIVLSPQTTTFVQGLSSHDMWSGLHQRLLPTDKWFGLVETPHFASRRQEADNAMTTGSIPGHSTAGAAAPNAPAPTEAGSKTTSPAMLPTPSPMPVPTATPSREPNGSAGP
;
A
#
# COMPACT_ATOMS: atom_id res chain seq x y z
N MET A 1 -2.17 23.31 16.36
CA MET A 1 -2.80 22.39 15.41
C MET A 1 -2.72 23.00 14.03
N ALA A 2 -2.29 22.24 13.03
CA ALA A 2 -2.16 22.76 11.67
C ALA A 2 -3.53 22.75 10.95
N ASN A 3 -3.56 23.15 9.69
CA ASN A 3 -4.75 22.96 8.85
C ASN A 3 -4.74 21.53 8.29
N PHE A 4 -5.91 20.91 8.13
CA PHE A 4 -6.11 19.67 7.38
C PHE A 4 -5.31 19.61 6.05
N THR A 5 -5.27 20.71 5.29
CA THR A 5 -4.47 20.82 4.06
C THR A 5 -2.96 20.66 4.31
N THR A 6 -2.44 21.20 5.42
CA THR A 6 -1.05 21.05 5.83
C THR A 6 -0.74 19.61 6.23
N HIS A 7 -1.65 18.98 6.99
CA HIS A 7 -1.52 17.58 7.39
C HIS A 7 -1.46 16.63 6.19
N ILE A 8 -2.43 16.70 5.27
CA ILE A 8 -2.44 15.82 4.09
C ILE A 8 -1.26 16.09 3.16
N ALA A 9 -0.83 17.35 2.98
CA ALA A 9 0.28 17.69 2.11
C ALA A 9 1.61 17.14 2.67
N ILE A 10 1.94 17.47 3.92
CA ILE A 10 3.20 17.02 4.55
C ILE A 10 3.16 15.51 4.77
N GLY A 11 2.03 14.95 5.17
CA GLY A 11 1.84 13.51 5.31
C GLY A 11 2.03 12.74 3.99
N THR A 12 1.58 13.30 2.86
CA THR A 12 1.84 12.73 1.53
C THR A 12 3.33 12.80 1.17
N VAL A 13 4.00 13.92 1.47
CA VAL A 13 5.46 14.07 1.23
C VAL A 13 6.26 13.08 2.08
N VAL A 14 5.98 12.97 3.38
CA VAL A 14 6.64 12.01 4.29
C VAL A 14 6.37 10.57 3.87
N SER A 15 5.13 10.23 3.51
CA SER A 15 4.78 8.89 3.03
C SER A 15 5.45 8.57 1.69
N GLY A 16 5.56 9.55 0.78
CA GLY A 16 6.27 9.39 -0.49
C GLY A 16 7.78 9.20 -0.31
N ALA A 17 8.41 9.93 0.60
CA ALA A 17 9.82 9.77 0.96
C ALA A 17 10.09 8.42 1.65
N LEU A 18 9.17 7.94 2.50
CA LEU A 18 9.25 6.60 3.06
C LEU A 18 9.06 5.53 1.99
N ALA A 19 8.16 5.76 1.02
CA ALA A 19 7.94 4.86 -0.10
C ALA A 19 9.20 4.70 -0.97
N THR A 20 9.85 5.79 -1.36
CA THR A 20 11.12 5.72 -2.12
C THR A 20 12.23 5.03 -1.34
N LEU A 21 12.31 5.23 -0.02
CA LEU A 21 13.26 4.51 0.84
C LEU A 21 12.99 2.99 0.84
N THR A 22 11.73 2.57 0.98
CA THR A 22 11.37 1.13 0.96
C THR A 22 11.51 0.48 -0.41
N LEU A 23 11.37 1.25 -1.49
CA LEU A 23 11.67 0.80 -2.86
C LEU A 23 13.18 0.62 -3.06
N ALA A 24 13.99 1.58 -2.59
CA ALA A 24 15.45 1.46 -2.65
C ALA A 24 15.94 0.23 -1.87
N ALA A 25 15.37 -0.03 -0.69
CA ALA A 25 15.66 -1.20 0.14
C ALA A 25 15.03 -2.53 -0.36
N ASP A 26 14.32 -2.55 -1.51
CA ASP A 26 13.62 -3.72 -2.09
C ASP A 26 12.65 -4.46 -1.14
N VAL A 27 12.11 -3.73 -0.15
CA VAL A 27 11.25 -4.29 0.90
C VAL A 27 9.86 -4.64 0.38
N VAL A 28 9.43 -4.03 -0.73
CA VAL A 28 8.06 -4.16 -1.23
C VAL A 28 7.99 -4.14 -2.76
N ALA A 29 7.18 -5.06 -3.30
CA ALA A 29 6.78 -5.06 -4.70
C ALA A 29 6.21 -3.69 -5.13
N PRO A 30 6.63 -3.10 -6.27
CA PRO A 30 6.13 -1.80 -6.74
C PRO A 30 4.59 -1.70 -6.81
N GLN A 31 3.92 -2.83 -7.15
CA GLN A 31 2.46 -2.97 -7.17
C GLN A 31 1.76 -2.70 -5.82
N ASN A 32 2.43 -2.92 -4.68
CA ASN A 32 1.86 -2.68 -3.35
C ASN A 32 2.24 -1.31 -2.79
N LEU A 33 3.28 -0.69 -3.33
CA LEU A 33 3.86 0.57 -2.84
C LEU A 33 2.85 1.72 -2.85
N VAL A 34 2.00 1.83 -3.88
CA VAL A 34 0.93 2.84 -3.94
C VAL A 34 -0.06 2.68 -2.78
N ALA A 35 -0.53 1.46 -2.50
CA ALA A 35 -1.48 1.20 -1.42
C ALA A 35 -0.88 1.49 -0.03
N VAL A 36 0.38 1.10 0.18
CA VAL A 36 1.15 1.37 1.40
C VAL A 36 1.38 2.88 1.60
N THR A 37 1.75 3.61 0.54
CA THR A 37 1.91 5.08 0.56
C THR A 37 0.59 5.78 0.90
N LEU A 38 -0.52 5.34 0.30
CA LEU A 38 -1.86 5.88 0.60
C LEU A 38 -2.26 5.62 2.06
N ALA A 39 -1.91 4.47 2.64
CA ALA A 39 -2.16 4.21 4.06
C ALA A 39 -1.42 5.21 4.96
N GLY A 40 -0.17 5.58 4.64
CA GLY A 40 0.57 6.62 5.36
C GLY A 40 -0.04 8.01 5.19
N ALA A 41 -0.41 8.39 3.96
CA ALA A 41 -1.06 9.66 3.69
C ALA A 41 -2.40 9.78 4.43
N LEU A 42 -3.21 8.72 4.47
CA LEU A 42 -4.44 8.65 5.26
C LEU A 42 -4.16 8.74 6.76
N GLY A 43 -3.10 8.10 7.27
CA GLY A 43 -2.68 8.21 8.66
C GLY A 43 -2.40 9.64 9.10
N SER A 44 -1.90 10.49 8.20
CA SER A 44 -1.63 11.90 8.49
C SER A 44 -2.87 12.78 8.70
N VAL A 45 -4.06 12.31 8.31
CA VAL A 45 -5.34 13.02 8.55
C VAL A 45 -6.29 12.24 9.45
N LEU A 46 -5.97 10.98 9.78
CA LEU A 46 -6.84 10.12 10.57
C LEU A 46 -7.19 10.66 11.98
N PRO A 47 -6.34 11.42 12.70
CA PRO A 47 -6.72 12.01 13.99
C PRO A 47 -7.83 13.06 13.89
N ASP A 48 -7.90 13.81 12.77
CA ASP A 48 -8.91 14.84 12.50
C ASP A 48 -10.32 14.28 12.26
N ILE A 49 -10.47 12.96 12.13
CA ILE A 49 -11.77 12.33 11.88
C ILE A 49 -12.76 12.56 13.04
N ASP A 50 -12.28 12.95 14.23
CA ASP A 50 -13.07 13.37 15.40
C ASP A 50 -13.48 14.87 15.41
N LEU A 51 -13.25 15.59 14.31
CA LEU A 51 -13.80 16.93 14.15
C LEU A 51 -15.30 16.84 13.83
N LYS A 52 -16.11 16.74 14.90
CA LYS A 52 -17.59 16.77 14.89
C LYS A 52 -18.12 17.77 13.85
N ASP A 53 -18.96 17.26 12.95
CA ASP A 53 -19.73 17.99 11.93
C ASP A 53 -18.93 18.84 10.93
N SER A 54 -17.60 18.70 10.87
CA SER A 54 -16.76 19.42 9.92
C SER A 54 -16.95 18.95 8.47
N ARG A 55 -16.65 19.83 7.50
CA ARG A 55 -16.58 19.45 6.08
C ARG A 55 -15.51 18.37 5.81
N PRO A 56 -14.28 18.46 6.36
CA PRO A 56 -13.25 17.44 6.19
C PRO A 56 -13.63 16.05 6.72
N SER A 57 -14.09 15.92 7.97
CA SER A 57 -14.42 14.60 8.55
C SER A 57 -15.54 13.89 7.77
N ARG A 58 -16.54 14.64 7.31
CA ARG A 58 -17.62 14.13 6.45
C ARG A 58 -17.12 13.66 5.08
N ALA A 59 -16.11 14.33 4.51
CA ALA A 59 -15.45 13.90 3.29
C ALA A 59 -14.58 12.65 3.51
N MET A 60 -13.89 12.54 4.65
CA MET A 60 -13.11 11.35 5.03
C MET A 60 -14.00 10.11 5.17
N PHE A 61 -15.10 10.21 5.93
CA PHE A 61 -16.06 9.10 6.04
C PHE A 61 -16.72 8.74 4.70
N ALA A 62 -16.95 9.72 3.81
CA ALA A 62 -17.44 9.45 2.46
C ALA A 62 -16.41 8.67 1.63
N GLY A 63 -15.14 9.08 1.66
CA GLY A 63 -14.04 8.38 0.97
C GLY A 63 -13.81 6.97 1.53
N LEU A 64 -13.80 6.81 2.85
CA LEU A 64 -13.69 5.51 3.53
C LEU A 64 -14.86 4.59 3.17
N ALA A 65 -16.09 5.12 3.11
CA ALA A 65 -17.26 4.34 2.70
C ALA A 65 -17.16 3.85 1.25
N ILE A 66 -16.75 4.72 0.32
CA ILE A 66 -16.51 4.34 -1.08
C ILE A 66 -15.43 3.26 -1.17
N PHE A 67 -14.27 3.49 -0.52
CA PHE A 67 -13.16 2.54 -0.51
C PHE A 67 -13.57 1.18 0.06
N ALA A 68 -14.21 1.15 1.23
CA ALA A 68 -14.67 -0.08 1.87
C ALA A 68 -15.68 -0.83 1.00
N SER A 69 -16.60 -0.12 0.33
CA SER A 69 -17.60 -0.73 -0.56
C SER A 69 -16.96 -1.42 -1.76
N PHE A 70 -15.97 -0.79 -2.39
CA PHE A 70 -15.21 -1.42 -3.48
C PHE A 70 -14.32 -2.55 -2.99
N ALA A 71 -13.66 -2.41 -1.83
CA ALA A 71 -12.85 -3.48 -1.25
C ALA A 71 -13.69 -4.73 -0.93
N VAL A 72 -14.87 -4.57 -0.33
CA VAL A 72 -15.83 -5.66 -0.11
C VAL A 72 -16.32 -6.25 -1.44
N LEU A 73 -16.73 -5.41 -2.41
CA LEU A 73 -17.19 -5.89 -3.71
C LEU A 73 -16.12 -6.71 -4.44
N PHE A 74 -14.86 -6.27 -4.47
CA PHE A 74 -13.79 -7.02 -5.15
C PHE A 74 -13.39 -8.30 -4.40
N ASN A 75 -13.42 -8.32 -3.05
CA ASN A 75 -13.19 -9.53 -2.25
C ASN A 75 -14.31 -10.58 -2.42
N ALA A 76 -15.53 -10.10 -2.67
CA ALA A 76 -16.73 -10.91 -2.88
C ALA A 76 -16.96 -11.32 -4.34
N ALA A 77 -16.32 -10.64 -5.31
CA ALA A 77 -16.67 -10.68 -6.74
C ALA A 77 -16.71 -12.07 -7.39
N THR A 78 -15.95 -13.04 -6.89
CA THR A 78 -15.89 -14.42 -7.42
C THR A 78 -16.80 -15.40 -6.68
N LYS A 79 -17.48 -14.97 -5.61
CA LYS A 79 -18.24 -15.82 -4.68
C LYS A 79 -19.76 -15.62 -4.76
N PHE A 80 -20.22 -14.50 -5.32
CA PHE A 80 -21.62 -14.08 -5.31
C PHE A 80 -22.08 -13.58 -6.67
N SER A 81 -23.40 -13.56 -6.90
CA SER A 81 -24.02 -13.00 -8.11
C SER A 81 -23.90 -11.48 -8.18
N ILE A 82 -24.07 -10.90 -9.38
CA ILE A 82 -24.00 -9.45 -9.60
C ILE A 82 -24.99 -8.68 -8.71
N ALA A 83 -26.21 -9.21 -8.50
CA ALA A 83 -27.21 -8.60 -7.64
C ALA A 83 -26.79 -8.57 -6.16
N GLU A 84 -26.23 -9.67 -5.66
CA GLU A 84 -25.68 -9.75 -4.30
C GLU A 84 -24.47 -8.82 -4.13
N LEU A 85 -23.60 -8.71 -5.14
CA LEU A 85 -22.47 -7.77 -5.14
C LEU A 85 -22.92 -6.31 -5.08
N TRP A 86 -23.98 -5.94 -5.81
CA TRP A 86 -24.57 -4.60 -5.74
C TRP A 86 -25.17 -4.33 -4.35
N LEU A 87 -25.82 -5.33 -3.74
CA LEU A 87 -26.38 -5.23 -2.39
C LEU A 87 -25.27 -5.12 -1.34
N LEU A 88 -24.19 -5.90 -1.44
CA LEU A 88 -23.02 -5.81 -0.56
C LEU A 88 -22.31 -4.47 -0.71
N TRP A 89 -22.13 -3.97 -1.93
CA TRP A 89 -21.50 -2.68 -2.21
C TRP A 89 -22.33 -1.52 -1.65
N LEU A 90 -23.62 -1.45 -1.99
CA LEU A 90 -24.50 -0.38 -1.51
C LEU A 90 -24.75 -0.48 0.00
N GLY A 91 -24.89 -1.70 0.53
CA GLY A 91 -25.01 -1.97 1.95
C GLY A 91 -23.79 -1.50 2.74
N THR A 92 -22.58 -1.84 2.27
CA THR A 92 -21.32 -1.36 2.86
C THR A 92 -21.21 0.16 2.78
N LEU A 93 -21.60 0.77 1.66
CA LEU A 93 -21.56 2.22 1.46
C LEU A 93 -22.43 2.93 2.50
N LEU A 94 -23.68 2.49 2.67
CA LEU A 94 -24.62 3.07 3.64
C LEU A 94 -24.19 2.78 5.09
N LEU A 95 -23.75 1.56 5.37
CA LEU A 95 -23.27 1.14 6.69
C LEU A 95 -22.07 1.98 7.15
N VAL A 96 -21.07 2.19 6.31
CA VAL A 96 -19.87 2.97 6.67
C VAL A 96 -20.16 4.46 6.66
N ARG A 97 -20.86 4.98 5.64
CA ARG A 97 -21.14 6.41 5.50
C ARG A 97 -22.05 6.96 6.60
N TYR A 98 -23.04 6.19 7.03
CA TYR A 98 -24.05 6.66 7.99
C TYR A 98 -23.98 5.91 9.32
N GLY A 99 -23.88 4.57 9.30
CA GLY A 99 -23.78 3.75 10.51
C GLY A 99 -22.49 4.02 11.28
N LEU A 100 -21.33 3.74 10.68
CA LEU A 100 -20.02 3.91 11.31
C LEU A 100 -19.78 5.37 11.70
N HIS A 101 -20.07 6.34 10.81
CA HIS A 101 -20.01 7.77 11.11
C HIS A 101 -20.82 8.16 12.36
N THR A 102 -22.07 7.66 12.49
CA THR A 102 -22.93 7.97 13.63
C THR A 102 -22.46 7.32 14.93
N ILE A 103 -22.03 6.05 14.86
CA ILE A 103 -21.48 5.33 16.02
C ILE A 103 -20.19 6.01 16.48
N PHE A 104 -19.30 6.32 15.53
CA PHE A 104 -18.03 7.00 15.78
C PHE A 104 -18.26 8.33 16.52
N HIS A 105 -19.08 9.24 15.99
CA HIS A 105 -19.32 10.54 16.63
C HIS A 105 -20.08 10.47 17.97
N ARG A 106 -20.76 9.36 18.28
CA ARG A 106 -21.30 9.10 19.63
C ARG A 106 -20.23 8.63 20.62
N MET A 107 -19.23 7.87 20.17
CA MET A 107 -18.11 7.41 21.01
C MET A 107 -17.01 8.48 21.14
N SER A 108 -16.81 9.27 20.09
CA SER A 108 -15.76 10.28 19.95
C SER A 108 -16.16 11.63 20.60
N VAL A 109 -16.86 11.57 21.73
CA VAL A 109 -17.20 12.77 22.51
C VAL A 109 -15.95 13.45 23.07
N HIS A 110 -14.87 12.68 23.26
CA HIS A 110 -13.62 13.10 23.86
C HIS A 110 -12.48 13.16 22.82
N ARG A 111 -12.41 14.28 22.08
CA ARG A 111 -11.39 14.57 21.03
C ARG A 111 -9.94 14.28 21.42
N GLY A 112 -9.64 14.34 22.72
CA GLY A 112 -8.33 14.05 23.26
C GLY A 112 -7.83 12.60 23.06
N ILE A 113 -8.68 11.63 22.74
CA ILE A 113 -8.26 10.22 22.63
C ILE A 113 -7.62 9.94 21.27
N TRP A 114 -8.22 10.44 20.19
CA TRP A 114 -7.70 10.30 18.82
C TRP A 114 -6.42 11.11 18.60
N HIS A 115 -6.15 12.10 19.46
CA HIS A 115 -4.85 12.78 19.53
C HIS A 115 -3.96 12.11 20.58
N SER A 116 -3.62 10.83 20.37
CA SER A 116 -2.71 10.08 21.25
C SER A 116 -1.93 8.99 20.51
N ILE A 117 -0.77 8.62 21.06
CA ILE A 117 0.07 7.54 20.53
C ILE A 117 -0.65 6.18 20.65
N LEU A 118 -1.47 5.96 21.68
CA LEU A 118 -2.28 4.74 21.80
C LEU A 118 -3.28 4.59 20.64
N ALA A 119 -3.90 5.69 20.20
CA ALA A 119 -4.75 5.69 19.02
C ALA A 119 -3.95 5.49 17.71
N ALA A 120 -2.71 6.03 17.63
CA ALA A 120 -1.80 5.75 16.53
C ALA A 120 -1.48 4.24 16.40
N VAL A 121 -1.18 3.58 17.53
CA VAL A 121 -0.95 2.12 17.57
C VAL A 121 -2.21 1.34 17.19
N PHE A 122 -3.38 1.72 17.71
CA PHE A 122 -4.66 1.11 17.33
C PHE A 122 -4.89 1.18 15.81
N CYS A 123 -4.77 2.37 15.22
CA CYS A 123 -4.98 2.57 13.78
C CYS A 123 -3.93 1.85 12.92
N SER A 124 -2.69 1.78 13.39
CA SER A 124 -1.61 1.00 12.74
C SER A 124 -1.96 -0.49 12.69
N VAL A 125 -2.27 -1.11 13.84
CA VAL A 125 -2.60 -2.55 13.90
C VAL A 125 -3.91 -2.87 13.17
N ALA A 126 -4.93 -2.00 13.27
CA ALA A 126 -6.15 -2.12 12.47
C ALA A 126 -5.86 -2.08 10.95
N THR A 127 -4.87 -1.30 10.52
CA THR A 127 -4.43 -1.26 9.11
C THR A 127 -3.78 -2.58 8.69
N ALA A 128 -2.97 -3.23 9.55
CA ALA A 128 -2.45 -4.58 9.25
C ALA A 128 -3.60 -5.59 9.06
N ILE A 129 -4.62 -5.56 9.92
CA ILE A 129 -5.81 -6.43 9.80
C ILE A 129 -6.54 -6.17 8.46
N VAL A 130 -6.78 -4.91 8.10
CA VAL A 130 -7.43 -4.54 6.84
C VAL A 130 -6.63 -5.00 5.62
N PHE A 131 -5.31 -4.76 5.60
CA PHE A 131 -4.47 -5.20 4.50
C PHE A 131 -4.43 -6.73 4.38
N ARG A 132 -4.38 -7.45 5.51
CA ARG A 132 -4.35 -8.90 5.51
C ARG A 132 -5.67 -9.54 5.09
N HIS A 133 -6.77 -9.15 5.72
CA HIS A 133 -8.04 -9.88 5.60
C HIS A 133 -9.00 -9.30 4.55
N LEU A 134 -8.96 -7.98 4.30
CA LEU A 134 -9.85 -7.35 3.33
C LEU A 134 -9.18 -7.22 1.95
N LEU A 135 -7.88 -6.90 1.92
CA LEU A 135 -7.10 -6.70 0.68
C LEU A 135 -6.23 -7.91 0.28
N ASP A 136 -6.33 -9.01 1.04
CA ASP A 136 -5.62 -10.28 0.82
C ASP A 136 -4.10 -10.14 0.58
N LYS A 137 -3.45 -9.25 1.35
CA LYS A 137 -2.01 -8.98 1.22
C LYS A 137 -1.17 -9.91 2.09
N PRO A 138 0.10 -10.19 1.71
CA PRO A 138 1.04 -10.91 2.56
C PRO A 138 1.25 -10.22 3.91
N ASP A 139 1.65 -11.00 4.93
CA ASP A 139 1.86 -10.50 6.30
C ASP A 139 2.87 -9.33 6.34
N GLY A 140 3.99 -9.44 5.62
CA GLY A 140 5.01 -8.38 5.53
C GLY A 140 4.49 -7.07 4.91
N VAL A 141 3.68 -7.14 3.85
CA VAL A 141 3.07 -5.96 3.21
C VAL A 141 2.03 -5.32 4.13
N SER A 142 1.31 -6.13 4.90
CA SER A 142 0.28 -5.68 5.84
C SER A 142 0.89 -4.92 7.02
N TRP A 143 2.00 -5.43 7.57
CA TRP A 143 2.76 -4.73 8.60
C TRP A 143 3.54 -3.51 8.07
N LEU A 144 3.97 -3.52 6.80
CA LEU A 144 4.53 -2.32 6.17
C LEU A 144 3.47 -1.21 6.03
N ALA A 145 2.24 -1.54 5.61
CA ALA A 145 1.13 -0.59 5.58
C ALA A 145 0.79 -0.04 6.97
N ALA A 146 0.84 -0.88 8.01
CA ALA A 146 0.70 -0.48 9.40
C ALA A 146 1.81 0.48 9.86
N ALA A 147 3.06 0.24 9.46
CA ALA A 147 4.18 1.15 9.73
C ALA A 147 4.00 2.51 9.04
N PHE A 148 3.57 2.54 7.77
CA PHE A 148 3.26 3.78 7.06
C PHE A 148 2.12 4.56 7.73
N MET A 149 1.01 3.87 8.07
CA MET A 149 -0.10 4.44 8.82
C MET A 149 0.38 5.08 10.13
N PHE A 150 1.23 4.38 10.89
CA PHE A 150 1.81 4.88 12.14
C PHE A 150 2.67 6.13 11.92
N VAL A 151 3.60 6.11 10.95
CA VAL A 151 4.45 7.27 10.62
C VAL A 151 3.62 8.47 10.18
N GLY A 152 2.58 8.27 9.37
CA GLY A 152 1.62 9.31 9.01
C GLY A 152 0.93 9.91 10.24
N TYR A 153 0.44 9.06 11.14
CA TYR A 153 -0.22 9.48 12.38
C TYR A 153 0.71 10.26 13.32
N ILE A 154 1.96 9.80 13.48
CA ILE A 154 2.97 10.51 14.26
C ILE A 154 3.35 11.84 13.59
N THR A 155 3.41 11.89 12.25
CA THR A 155 3.60 13.14 11.51
C THR A 155 2.47 14.13 11.80
N HIS A 156 1.21 13.67 11.86
CA HIS A 156 0.08 14.51 12.27
C HIS A 156 0.29 15.12 13.68
N LEU A 157 0.50 14.27 14.69
CA LEU A 157 0.70 14.72 16.08
C LEU A 157 1.90 15.66 16.23
N THR A 158 2.97 15.42 15.46
CA THR A 158 4.19 16.25 15.45
C THR A 158 3.94 17.62 14.81
N LEU A 159 3.20 17.68 13.70
CA LEU A 159 2.78 18.95 13.10
C LEU A 159 1.88 19.74 14.04
N ASP A 160 0.98 19.07 14.73
CA ASP A 160 0.08 19.71 15.69
C ASP A 160 0.81 20.35 16.88
N GLU A 161 1.88 19.69 17.33
CA GLU A 161 2.80 20.16 18.35
C GLU A 161 3.65 21.36 17.86
N ILE A 162 4.26 21.25 16.67
CA ILE A 162 5.05 22.33 16.04
C ILE A 162 4.19 23.58 15.81
N TYR A 163 3.01 23.43 15.21
CA TYR A 163 2.04 24.52 15.00
C TYR A 163 1.28 24.90 16.30
N SER A 164 1.64 24.36 17.46
CA SER A 164 1.23 24.91 18.76
C SER A 164 2.21 25.97 19.29
N VAL A 165 3.47 25.94 18.84
CA VAL A 165 4.50 26.92 19.17
C VAL A 165 4.43 28.08 18.21
N ASP A 166 4.14 29.29 18.72
CA ASP A 166 4.21 30.49 17.91
C ASP A 166 5.66 31.00 17.84
N VAL A 167 6.39 30.54 16.82
CA VAL A 167 7.81 30.88 16.61
C VAL A 167 7.99 32.34 16.18
N MET A 168 6.94 32.99 15.65
CA MET A 168 7.01 34.36 15.14
C MET A 168 6.51 35.41 16.14
N ASP A 169 5.80 35.04 17.22
CA ASP A 169 5.39 36.01 18.24
C ASP A 169 5.35 35.47 19.69
N THR A 170 6.55 35.20 20.23
CA THR A 170 6.93 35.21 21.66
C THR A 170 6.03 34.52 22.71
N ARG A 171 5.14 33.59 22.35
CA ARG A 171 4.32 32.81 23.30
C ARG A 171 4.32 31.31 23.02
N ILE A 172 4.93 30.54 23.92
CA ILE A 172 4.67 29.11 24.07
C ILE A 172 3.24 28.95 24.61
N LYS A 173 2.36 28.31 23.84
CA LYS A 173 1.03 27.94 24.34
C LYS A 173 1.18 26.85 25.41
N SER A 174 0.37 26.91 26.48
CA SER A 174 0.38 25.90 27.55
C SER A 174 -0.03 24.49 27.11
N SER A 175 -0.41 24.31 25.84
CA SER A 175 -0.62 23.03 25.18
C SER A 175 0.67 22.35 24.70
N PHE A 176 1.83 22.99 24.77
CA PHE A 176 3.08 22.40 24.29
C PHE A 176 3.40 21.11 25.07
N GLY A 177 3.65 20.02 24.33
CA GLY A 177 3.87 18.67 24.86
C GLY A 177 2.59 17.86 25.11
N THR A 178 1.42 18.30 24.66
CA THR A 178 0.15 17.57 24.84
C THR A 178 -0.30 16.75 23.62
N ALA A 179 0.27 16.97 22.42
CA ALA A 179 -0.13 16.24 21.21
C ALA A 179 0.49 14.82 21.18
N LEU A 180 1.74 14.67 21.61
CA LEU A 180 2.42 13.37 21.72
C LEU A 180 2.13 12.62 23.03
N LYS A 181 0.94 12.83 23.63
CA LYS A 181 0.55 12.09 24.84
C LYS A 181 0.31 10.61 24.52
N LEU A 182 0.76 9.74 25.42
CA LEU A 182 0.53 8.28 25.30
C LEU A 182 -0.97 7.95 25.40
N PHE A 183 -1.70 8.60 26.31
CA PHE A 183 -3.14 8.41 26.56
C PHE A 183 -3.78 9.66 27.18
N ASP A 184 -5.11 9.78 27.12
CA ASP A 184 -5.83 10.97 27.60
C ASP A 184 -6.18 10.89 29.09
N LYS A 185 -5.26 11.36 29.94
CA LYS A 185 -5.41 11.38 31.42
C LYS A 185 -6.70 12.07 31.91
N ARG A 186 -7.30 12.97 31.13
CA ARG A 186 -8.55 13.67 31.47
C ARG A 186 -9.79 12.77 31.33
N HIS A 187 -9.72 11.72 30.51
CA HIS A 187 -10.83 10.82 30.21
C HIS A 187 -10.38 9.36 30.31
N ILE A 188 -10.04 8.95 31.55
CA ILE A 188 -9.43 7.64 31.85
C ILE A 188 -10.29 6.48 31.31
N TYR A 189 -11.61 6.48 31.53
CA TYR A 189 -12.51 5.42 31.04
C TYR A 189 -12.42 5.19 29.53
N ALA A 190 -12.32 6.27 28.76
CA ALA A 190 -12.30 6.20 27.31
C ALA A 190 -10.88 5.92 26.78
N SER A 191 -9.83 6.27 27.54
CA SER A 191 -8.47 5.75 27.32
C SER A 191 -8.35 4.25 27.61
N ILE A 192 -9.03 3.74 28.65
CA ILE A 192 -9.14 2.29 28.93
C ILE A 192 -9.89 1.59 27.80
N GLY A 193 -10.99 2.18 27.31
CA GLY A 193 -11.73 1.67 26.15
C GLY A 193 -10.85 1.57 24.89
N MET A 194 -10.05 2.61 24.60
CA MET A 194 -9.06 2.58 23.52
C MET A 194 -8.00 1.49 23.79
N ALA A 195 -7.45 1.39 25.00
CA ALA A 195 -6.43 0.37 25.32
C ALA A 195 -6.96 -1.07 25.17
N ALA A 196 -8.20 -1.32 25.58
CA ALA A 196 -8.87 -2.61 25.38
C ALA A 196 -9.10 -2.89 23.88
N ALA A 197 -9.49 -1.89 23.09
CA ALA A 197 -9.60 -2.01 21.65
C ALA A 197 -8.24 -2.27 20.98
N THR A 198 -7.17 -1.60 21.41
CA THR A 198 -5.78 -1.83 20.97
C THR A 198 -5.33 -3.26 21.29
N ALA A 199 -5.59 -3.75 22.50
CA ALA A 199 -5.28 -5.12 22.89
C ALA A 199 -6.05 -6.14 22.03
N LEU A 200 -7.34 -5.91 21.78
CA LEU A 200 -8.16 -6.77 20.93
C LEU A 200 -7.63 -6.82 19.48
N VAL A 201 -7.29 -5.69 18.86
CA VAL A 201 -6.72 -5.71 17.50
C VAL A 201 -5.32 -6.32 17.46
N ILE A 202 -4.51 -6.21 18.52
CA ILE A 202 -3.22 -6.92 18.60
C ILE A 202 -3.43 -8.44 18.64
N VAL A 203 -4.40 -8.94 19.42
CA VAL A 203 -4.73 -10.38 19.47
C VAL A 203 -5.26 -10.90 18.13
N LEU A 204 -5.98 -10.05 17.38
CA LEU A 204 -6.48 -10.36 16.03
C LEU A 204 -5.47 -10.07 14.91
N SER A 205 -4.27 -9.56 15.22
CA SER A 205 -3.31 -9.12 14.20
C SER A 205 -2.57 -10.29 13.54
N PRO A 206 -2.18 -10.16 12.25
CA PRO A 206 -1.36 -11.16 11.57
C PRO A 206 0.02 -11.30 12.22
N GLN A 207 0.64 -12.46 12.04
CA GLN A 207 2.01 -12.74 12.51
C GLN A 207 3.01 -11.64 12.08
N THR A 208 3.82 -11.18 13.03
CA THR A 208 4.83 -10.12 12.83
C THR A 208 6.16 -10.64 12.32
N THR A 209 6.37 -11.96 12.37
CA THR A 209 7.65 -12.65 12.12
C THR A 209 8.32 -12.23 10.81
N THR A 210 7.60 -12.32 9.68
CA THR A 210 8.12 -11.96 8.35
C THR A 210 8.55 -10.49 8.25
N PHE A 211 7.82 -9.59 8.90
CA PHE A 211 8.12 -8.16 8.89
C PHE A 211 9.35 -7.83 9.74
N VAL A 212 9.41 -8.36 10.96
CA VAL A 212 10.55 -8.16 11.87
C VAL A 212 11.83 -8.77 11.28
N GLN A 213 11.73 -9.97 10.70
CA GLN A 213 12.86 -10.61 10.00
C GLN A 213 13.36 -9.75 8.84
N GLY A 214 12.46 -9.27 7.96
CA GLY A 214 12.82 -8.38 6.86
C GLY A 214 13.53 -7.10 7.32
N LEU A 215 13.00 -6.42 8.33
CA LEU A 215 13.58 -5.18 8.90
C LEU A 215 14.94 -5.43 9.58
N SER A 216 15.15 -6.62 10.15
CA SER A 216 16.41 -7.03 10.77
C SER A 216 17.45 -7.60 9.77
N SER A 217 17.08 -7.80 8.51
CA SER A 217 17.95 -8.44 7.52
C SER A 217 19.11 -7.52 7.12
N HIS A 218 20.33 -8.05 7.16
CA HIS A 218 21.53 -7.32 6.75
C HIS A 218 21.48 -6.92 5.26
N ASP A 219 20.86 -7.73 4.43
CA ASP A 219 20.80 -7.54 2.97
C ASP A 219 19.87 -6.38 2.57
N MET A 220 18.80 -6.13 3.33
CA MET A 220 17.99 -4.91 3.17
C MET A 220 18.82 -3.66 3.45
N TRP A 221 19.61 -3.64 4.53
CA TRP A 221 20.44 -2.50 4.90
C TRP A 221 21.62 -2.27 3.93
N SER A 222 22.24 -3.35 3.43
CA SER A 222 23.32 -3.24 2.45
C SER A 222 22.81 -2.79 1.08
N GLY A 223 21.67 -3.31 0.62
CA GLY A 223 21.00 -2.88 -0.61
C GLY A 223 20.52 -1.43 -0.55
N LEU A 224 19.99 -0.99 0.60
CA LEU A 224 19.67 0.41 0.85
C LEU A 224 20.91 1.29 0.78
N HIS A 225 22.01 0.90 1.45
CA HIS A 225 23.25 1.68 1.43
C HIS A 225 23.83 1.84 0.01
N GLN A 226 23.79 0.79 -0.80
CA GLN A 226 24.22 0.84 -2.21
C GLN A 226 23.35 1.73 -3.10
N ARG A 227 22.07 1.95 -2.75
CA ARG A 227 21.11 2.75 -3.55
C ARG A 227 20.83 4.15 -3.00
N LEU A 228 21.35 4.48 -1.81
CA LEU A 228 21.21 5.80 -1.18
C LEU A 228 22.03 6.89 -1.88
N LEU A 229 23.16 6.54 -2.50
CA LEU A 229 24.05 7.47 -3.21
C LEU A 229 24.45 6.90 -4.57
N PRO A 230 24.56 7.72 -5.64
CA PRO A 230 24.98 7.25 -6.96
C PRO A 230 26.47 6.89 -6.98
N THR A 231 26.76 5.68 -7.45
CA THR A 231 28.11 5.05 -7.46
C THR A 231 29.06 5.60 -8.52
N ASP A 232 28.51 6.14 -9.62
CA ASP A 232 29.28 6.49 -10.82
C ASP A 232 29.09 7.94 -11.27
N LYS A 233 27.86 8.29 -11.71
CA LYS A 233 27.52 9.64 -12.18
C LYS A 233 26.20 10.12 -11.58
N TRP A 234 26.25 11.25 -10.88
CA TRP A 234 25.08 11.97 -10.40
C TRP A 234 24.22 12.41 -11.60
N PHE A 235 23.03 11.81 -11.72
CA PHE A 235 22.13 11.94 -12.88
C PHE A 235 22.78 11.73 -14.26
N GLY A 236 23.88 10.98 -14.35
CA GLY A 236 24.64 10.81 -15.60
C GLY A 236 25.48 12.02 -16.03
N LEU A 237 25.42 13.14 -15.30
CA LEU A 237 25.96 14.45 -15.70
C LEU A 237 27.21 14.87 -14.93
N VAL A 238 27.32 14.50 -13.65
CA VAL A 238 28.45 14.87 -12.79
C VAL A 238 29.09 13.61 -12.23
N GLU A 239 30.39 13.42 -12.44
CA GLU A 239 31.12 12.28 -11.86
C GLU A 239 31.16 12.43 -10.33
N THR A 240 30.71 11.39 -9.61
CA THR A 240 30.81 11.38 -8.15
C THR A 240 32.21 10.90 -7.75
N PRO A 241 32.82 11.48 -6.69
CA PRO A 241 34.01 10.87 -6.12
C PRO A 241 33.65 9.46 -5.64
N HIS A 242 34.38 8.45 -6.14
CA HIS A 242 34.07 7.05 -5.88
C HIS A 242 34.14 6.69 -4.39
N PHE A 243 33.00 6.74 -3.71
CA PHE A 243 32.82 6.08 -2.42
C PHE A 243 32.66 4.57 -2.68
N ALA A 244 33.67 3.80 -2.25
CA ALA A 244 33.81 2.40 -2.61
C ALA A 244 32.73 1.49 -1.98
N SER A 245 31.54 1.39 -2.59
CA SER A 245 30.57 0.36 -2.28
C SER A 245 30.89 -0.92 -3.07
N ARG A 246 31.32 -1.97 -2.37
CA ARG A 246 31.56 -3.29 -2.98
C ARG A 246 30.22 -3.89 -3.41
N ARG A 247 29.99 -4.04 -4.72
CA ARG A 247 28.86 -4.82 -5.26
C ARG A 247 29.03 -6.27 -4.79
N GLN A 248 28.13 -6.73 -3.94
CA GLN A 248 28.00 -8.13 -3.55
C GLN A 248 26.68 -8.64 -4.15
N GLU A 249 26.77 -9.71 -4.92
CA GLU A 249 25.67 -10.28 -5.67
C GLU A 249 24.77 -11.04 -4.70
N ALA A 250 23.56 -10.52 -4.45
CA ALA A 250 22.67 -11.04 -3.41
C ALA A 250 21.87 -12.24 -3.92
N ASP A 251 21.98 -13.37 -3.25
CA ASP A 251 21.21 -14.58 -3.57
C ASP A 251 19.70 -14.37 -3.32
N ASN A 252 18.88 -14.83 -4.27
CA ASN A 252 17.44 -14.60 -4.27
C ASN A 252 16.70 -15.48 -3.26
N ALA A 253 16.58 -15.03 -2.01
CA ALA A 253 15.85 -15.74 -0.96
C ALA A 253 15.03 -14.83 0.00
N MET A 254 14.49 -13.71 -0.47
CA MET A 254 13.57 -12.87 0.33
C MET A 254 12.14 -12.90 -0.20
N THR A 255 11.19 -13.36 0.64
CA THR A 255 9.80 -13.65 0.25
C THR A 255 8.86 -12.43 0.37
N THR A 256 9.35 -11.23 0.07
CA THR A 256 8.57 -9.96 0.10
C THR A 256 7.89 -9.63 -1.23
N GLY A 257 8.09 -10.45 -2.27
CA GLY A 257 7.58 -10.21 -3.62
C GLY A 257 8.40 -9.16 -4.38
N SER A 258 9.72 -9.14 -4.13
CA SER A 258 10.70 -8.30 -4.81
C SER A 258 10.79 -8.54 -6.32
N ILE A 259 11.49 -7.65 -7.01
CA ILE A 259 11.54 -7.57 -8.47
C ILE A 259 12.30 -8.78 -9.06
N PRO A 260 11.72 -9.56 -9.99
CA PRO A 260 12.48 -10.57 -10.74
C PRO A 260 13.58 -9.89 -11.57
N GLY A 261 14.83 -10.31 -11.39
CA GLY A 261 15.97 -9.72 -12.08
C GLY A 261 15.85 -9.79 -13.61
N HIS A 262 15.98 -8.64 -14.29
CA HIS A 262 16.05 -8.59 -15.75
C HIS A 262 17.40 -9.13 -16.25
N SER A 263 17.43 -10.42 -16.60
CA SER A 263 18.57 -11.04 -17.29
C SER A 263 18.67 -10.57 -18.75
N THR A 264 19.27 -9.42 -19.00
CA THR A 264 19.63 -8.99 -20.37
C THR A 264 20.94 -9.66 -20.81
N ALA A 265 20.83 -10.87 -21.37
CA ALA A 265 21.93 -11.52 -22.07
C ALA A 265 22.21 -10.82 -23.41
N GLY A 266 23.16 -9.89 -23.42
CA GLY A 266 23.69 -9.24 -24.63
C GLY A 266 25.02 -9.86 -25.03
N ALA A 267 25.06 -10.58 -26.16
CA ALA A 267 26.25 -11.32 -26.59
C ALA A 267 27.39 -10.40 -27.08
N ALA A 268 28.62 -10.74 -26.71
CA ALA A 268 29.84 -10.19 -27.30
C ALA A 268 30.73 -11.34 -27.80
N ALA A 269 30.97 -11.40 -29.10
CA ALA A 269 31.83 -12.39 -29.74
C ALA A 269 33.24 -11.83 -30.02
N PRO A 270 34.31 -12.64 -29.95
CA PRO A 270 35.58 -12.37 -30.61
C PRO A 270 35.79 -13.27 -31.85
N ASN A 271 36.47 -12.74 -32.87
CA ASN A 271 36.72 -13.42 -34.15
C ASN A 271 37.97 -14.33 -34.16
N ALA A 272 37.84 -15.50 -34.79
CA ALA A 272 38.81 -16.16 -35.69
C ALA A 272 40.20 -16.60 -35.13
N PRO A 273 40.97 -17.49 -35.82
CA PRO A 273 40.76 -18.08 -37.16
C PRO A 273 40.77 -19.63 -37.23
N ALA A 274 40.44 -20.16 -38.42
CA ALA A 274 40.49 -21.60 -38.76
C ALA A 274 41.92 -22.09 -39.08
N PRO A 275 42.13 -23.43 -39.16
CA PRO A 275 42.27 -24.01 -40.51
C PRO A 275 41.60 -25.41 -40.73
N THR A 276 41.59 -25.80 -42.01
CA THR A 276 41.38 -27.11 -42.69
C THR A 276 41.52 -28.42 -41.85
N GLU A 277 40.89 -29.57 -42.15
CA GLU A 277 40.61 -30.17 -43.48
C GLU A 277 39.59 -31.37 -43.46
N ALA A 278 39.05 -31.73 -44.64
CA ALA A 278 38.56 -33.05 -45.11
C ALA A 278 37.54 -33.96 -44.34
N GLY A 279 36.39 -34.24 -44.99
CA GLY A 279 35.98 -35.64 -45.30
C GLY A 279 34.57 -36.18 -44.91
N SER A 280 33.94 -36.92 -45.84
CA SER A 280 32.73 -37.79 -45.72
C SER A 280 31.34 -37.10 -45.55
N LYS A 281 30.38 -37.16 -46.50
CA LYS A 281 29.44 -38.30 -46.82
C LYS A 281 28.81 -38.92 -45.56
N THR A 282 27.51 -39.18 -45.36
CA THR A 282 26.21 -39.03 -46.09
C THR A 282 25.08 -39.24 -45.01
N THR A 283 23.76 -39.03 -45.15
CA THR A 283 22.79 -38.96 -46.26
C THR A 283 21.53 -38.15 -45.83
N SER A 284 20.44 -38.14 -46.62
CA SER A 284 19.06 -37.73 -46.21
C SER A 284 18.06 -38.84 -46.57
N PRO A 285 16.90 -39.00 -45.88
CA PRO A 285 15.64 -38.72 -46.59
C PRO A 285 14.40 -38.24 -45.76
N ALA A 286 13.52 -37.53 -46.47
CA ALA A 286 12.03 -37.59 -46.45
C ALA A 286 11.16 -37.13 -45.23
N MET A 287 10.79 -35.85 -45.29
CA MET A 287 9.43 -35.24 -45.13
C MET A 287 8.24 -36.21 -45.43
N LEU A 288 7.15 -36.36 -44.64
CA LEU A 288 5.90 -35.55 -44.42
C LEU A 288 4.88 -36.44 -43.60
N PRO A 289 3.65 -36.02 -43.18
CA PRO A 289 3.03 -34.69 -43.14
C PRO A 289 2.36 -34.28 -41.79
N THR A 290 2.03 -33.00 -41.67
CA THR A 290 1.16 -32.40 -40.64
C THR A 290 -0.35 -32.58 -40.95
N PRO A 291 -1.25 -32.76 -39.96
CA PRO A 291 -2.70 -32.67 -40.18
C PRO A 291 -3.22 -31.21 -40.13
N SER A 292 -4.15 -30.89 -41.03
CA SER A 292 -4.81 -29.58 -41.19
C SER A 292 -6.02 -29.38 -40.25
N PRO A 293 -6.51 -28.12 -40.04
CA PRO A 293 -7.42 -27.79 -38.95
C PRO A 293 -8.92 -28.07 -39.20
N MET A 294 -9.68 -28.18 -38.11
CA MET A 294 -11.13 -28.36 -38.08
C MET A 294 -11.90 -27.09 -38.52
N PRO A 295 -13.05 -27.22 -39.22
CA PRO A 295 -13.84 -26.09 -39.70
C PRO A 295 -14.78 -25.48 -38.64
N VAL A 296 -15.01 -24.17 -38.77
CA VAL A 296 -15.99 -23.37 -38.00
C VAL A 296 -17.41 -23.63 -38.53
N PRO A 297 -18.46 -23.68 -37.68
CA PRO A 297 -19.84 -23.78 -38.15
C PRO A 297 -20.38 -22.43 -38.65
N THR A 298 -20.83 -22.39 -39.90
CA THR A 298 -21.42 -21.21 -40.54
C THR A 298 -22.89 -21.02 -40.13
N ALA A 299 -23.30 -19.76 -39.91
CA ALA A 299 -24.68 -19.41 -39.55
C ALA A 299 -25.69 -19.68 -40.68
N THR A 300 -26.88 -20.15 -40.30
CA THR A 300 -28.05 -20.31 -41.18
C THR A 300 -28.73 -18.95 -41.48
N PRO A 301 -29.11 -18.65 -42.73
CA PRO A 301 -29.80 -17.42 -43.08
C PRO A 301 -31.29 -17.43 -42.72
N SER A 302 -31.80 -16.25 -42.40
CA SER A 302 -33.20 -15.95 -42.08
C SER A 302 -34.18 -16.22 -43.22
N ARG A 303 -35.38 -16.72 -42.89
CA ARG A 303 -36.49 -16.92 -43.83
C ARG A 303 -37.79 -16.31 -43.30
N GLU A 304 -38.11 -15.10 -43.75
CA GLU A 304 -39.49 -14.61 -43.90
C GLU A 304 -40.13 -15.28 -45.14
N PRO A 305 -41.47 -15.39 -45.28
CA PRO A 305 -42.35 -14.22 -45.47
C PRO A 305 -43.84 -14.32 -45.02
N ASN A 306 -44.55 -13.19 -45.21
CA ASN A 306 -46.01 -13.03 -45.43
C ASN A 306 -47.01 -13.32 -44.28
N GLY A 307 -47.55 -12.24 -43.67
CA GLY A 307 -48.73 -11.56 -44.23
C GLY A 307 -50.14 -11.91 -43.73
N SER A 308 -50.86 -10.85 -43.31
CA SER A 308 -52.33 -10.59 -43.43
C SER A 308 -53.23 -10.50 -42.16
N ALA A 309 -53.93 -9.35 -42.10
CA ALA A 309 -55.31 -9.08 -41.66
C ALA A 309 -55.84 -9.38 -40.24
N GLY A 310 -55.95 -8.32 -39.42
CA GLY A 310 -57.14 -7.79 -38.68
C GLY A 310 -58.17 -8.70 -37.96
N PRO A 311 -59.22 -8.11 -37.37
CA PRO A 311 -59.53 -6.68 -37.23
C PRO A 311 -58.97 -6.02 -35.95
#